data_AF-A0A821V2M9-F1
#
_entry.id   AF-A0A821V2M9-F1
#
_cell.length_a   1.000
_cell.length_b   1.000
_cell.length_c   1.000
_cell.angle_alpha   90.00
_cell.angle_beta   90.00
_cell.angle_gamma   90.00
#
_symmetry.space_group_name_H-M   'P 1'
#
loop_
_entity.id
_entity.type
_entity.pdbx_description
1 polymer ?
#
loop_
_entity_poly.entity_id
_entity_poly.type
_entity_poly.pdbx_seq_one_letter_code
_entity_poly.pdbx_strand_id
1 'polypeptide(L)' 'RDIFPLPPPCRTMKLSFDEFPAMASNDKYLLVHQPPNLSLFDRHLAIIKQAPWTQGEVWDICWSQALGRF' A
#
# COMPACT_ATOMS: atom_id res chain seq x y z
N ARG A 1 6.05 10.54 -29.44
CA ARG A 1 6.09 9.42 -28.46
C ARG A 1 4.66 8.92 -28.35
N ASP A 2 4.36 7.80 -28.97
CA ASP A 2 3.02 7.22 -28.90
C ASP A 2 2.79 6.65 -27.50
N ILE A 3 1.75 7.15 -26.84
CA ILE A 3 1.29 6.64 -25.55
C ILE A 3 0.32 5.52 -25.87
N PHE A 4 0.80 4.27 -25.83
CA PHE A 4 -0.09 3.12 -25.93
C PHE A 4 -1.04 3.10 -24.73
N PRO A 5 -2.31 2.67 -24.91
CA PRO A 5 -3.22 2.50 -23.80
C PRO A 5 -2.62 1.49 -22.82
N LEU A 6 -2.69 1.82 -21.52
CA LEU A 6 -2.29 0.89 -20.48
C LEU A 6 -3.14 -0.37 -20.58
N PRO A 7 -2.55 -1.57 -20.35
CA PRO A 7 -3.34 -2.78 -20.28
C PRO A 7 -4.38 -2.68 -19.15
N PRO A 8 -5.52 -3.36 -19.28
CA PRO A 8 -6.52 -3.38 -18.23
C PRO A 8 -5.91 -3.93 -16.93
N PRO A 9 -6.34 -3.44 -15.76
CA PRO A 9 -5.87 -3.95 -14.50
C PRO A 9 -6.25 -5.43 -14.35
N CYS A 10 -5.29 -6.26 -13.93
CA CYS A 10 -5.52 -7.69 -13.72
C CYS A 10 -6.42 -7.97 -12.50
N ARG A 11 -6.36 -7.09 -11.48
CA ARG A 11 -7.15 -7.18 -10.25
C ARG A 11 -7.25 -5.80 -9.62
N THR A 12 -8.37 -5.53 -8.97
CA THR A 12 -8.60 -4.29 -8.22
C THR A 12 -9.20 -4.62 -6.85
N MET A 13 -9.04 -3.70 -5.91
CA MET A 13 -9.64 -3.78 -4.58
C MET A 13 -10.11 -2.38 -4.19
N LYS A 14 -11.22 -2.32 -3.46
CA LYS A 14 -11.70 -1.08 -2.84
C LYS A 14 -11.21 -1.04 -1.41
N LEU A 15 -10.60 0.08 -1.04
CA LEU A 15 -10.12 0.34 0.30
C LEU A 15 -10.76 1.64 0.80
N SER A 16 -11.21 1.64 2.04
CA SER A 16 -11.69 2.83 2.73
C SER A 16 -10.50 3.60 3.29
N PHE A 17 -10.38 4.89 2.92
CA PHE A 17 -9.31 5.78 3.35
C PHE A 17 -9.85 7.17 3.67
N ASP A 18 -9.13 7.87 4.55
CA ASP A 18 -9.29 9.30 4.77
C ASP A 18 -8.47 10.05 3.71
N GLU A 19 -9.14 10.52 2.66
CA GLU A 19 -8.68 11.40 1.55
C GLU A 19 -7.41 11.00 0.77
N PHE A 20 -6.28 10.70 1.43
CA PHE A 20 -5.00 10.37 0.81
C PHE A 20 -4.37 9.12 1.46
N PRO A 21 -4.48 7.94 0.82
CA PRO A 21 -3.80 6.74 1.32
C PRO A 21 -2.30 6.81 1.12
N ALA A 22 -1.54 6.59 2.19
CA ALA A 22 -0.11 6.35 2.08
C ALA A 22 0.17 4.87 1.78
N MET A 23 0.96 4.62 0.73
CA MET A 23 1.23 3.28 0.24
C MET A 23 2.67 3.14 -0.28
N ALA A 24 3.22 1.94 -0.17
CA ALA A 24 4.42 1.53 -0.89
C ALA A 24 4.24 0.12 -1.46
N SER A 25 4.89 -0.16 -2.58
CA SER A 25 4.88 -1.48 -3.19
C SER A 25 6.27 -1.93 -3.60
N ASN A 26 6.43 -3.25 -3.69
CA ASN A 26 7.51 -3.94 -4.39
C ASN A 26 6.91 -5.11 -5.20
N ASP A 27 7.75 -5.95 -5.80
CA ASP A 27 7.30 -7.05 -6.67
C ASP A 27 6.38 -8.08 -5.98
N LYS A 28 6.38 -8.13 -4.65
CA LYS A 28 5.69 -9.16 -3.86
C LYS A 28 4.57 -8.61 -3.00
N TYR A 29 4.74 -7.37 -2.52
CA TYR A 29 3.93 -6.84 -1.45
C TYR A 29 3.51 -5.40 -1.69
N LEU A 30 2.34 -5.08 -1.16
CA LEU A 30 1.78 -3.74 -1.09
C LEU A 30 1.55 -3.41 0.40
N LEU A 31 2.23 -2.39 0.90
CA LEU A 31 2.03 -1.83 2.23
C LEU A 31 1.07 -0.64 2.12
N VAL A 32 0.03 -0.63 2.95
CA VAL A 32 -1.00 0.40 2.93
C VAL A 32 -1.29 0.87 4.34
N HIS A 33 -1.29 2.19 4.53
CA HIS A 33 -1.85 2.80 5.73
C HIS A 33 -3.37 2.79 5.70
N GLN A 34 -3.99 2.13 6.67
CA GLN A 34 -5.43 2.06 6.86
C GLN A 34 -5.73 2.36 8.33
N PRO A 35 -5.88 3.64 8.73
CA PRO A 35 -6.07 4.02 10.12
C PRO A 35 -7.08 3.11 10.84
N PRO A 36 -6.74 2.55 12.02
CA PRO A 36 -5.54 2.80 12.84
C PRO A 36 -4.35 1.87 12.54
N ASN A 37 -4.39 1.13 11.44
CA ASN A 37 -3.47 0.03 11.14
C ASN A 37 -2.61 0.28 9.90
N LEU A 38 -1.57 -0.53 9.80
CA LEU A 38 -0.74 -0.70 8.64
C LEU A 38 -0.93 -2.13 8.13
N SER A 39 -1.44 -2.27 6.91
CA SER A 39 -1.77 -3.55 6.31
C SER A 39 -0.76 -3.89 5.20
N LEU A 40 -0.20 -5.09 5.27
CA LEU A 40 0.63 -5.67 4.22
C LEU A 40 -0.21 -6.66 3.40
N PHE A 41 -0.26 -6.44 2.09
CA PHE A 41 -0.97 -7.27 1.13
C PHE A 41 0.02 -8.04 0.26
N ASP A 42 -0.39 -9.23 -0.17
CA ASP A 42 0.32 -9.97 -1.21
C ASP A 42 -0.11 -9.54 -2.63
N ARG A 43 0.49 -10.15 -3.64
CA ARG A 43 0.14 -9.97 -5.07
C ARG A 43 -1.31 -10.31 -5.42
N HIS A 44 -2.01 -11.02 -4.55
CA HIS A 44 -3.41 -11.39 -4.71
C HIS A 44 -4.36 -10.42 -4.02
N LEU A 45 -3.82 -9.34 -3.42
CA LEU A 45 -4.54 -8.36 -2.61
C LEU A 45 -5.16 -8.99 -1.34
N ALA A 46 -4.55 -10.07 -0.84
CA ALA A 46 -4.90 -10.66 0.44
C ALA A 46 -4.02 -10.06 1.55
N ILE A 47 -4.62 -9.74 2.70
CA ILE A 47 -3.89 -9.27 3.87
C ILE A 47 -3.06 -10.42 4.42
N ILE A 48 -1.74 -10.24 4.47
CA ILE A 48 -0.81 -11.21 5.07
C ILE A 48 -0.36 -10.82 6.46
N LYS A 49 -0.36 -9.51 6.77
CA LYS A 49 0.05 -8.98 8.07
C LYS A 49 -0.64 -7.64 8.33
N GLN A 50 -0.99 -7.40 9.58
CA GLN A 50 -1.44 -6.10 10.06
C GLN A 50 -0.70 -5.74 11.34
N ALA A 51 -0.35 -4.47 11.48
CA ALA A 51 0.21 -3.93 12.71
C ALA A 51 -0.46 -2.59 13.02
N PRO A 52 -0.70 -2.26 14.31
CA PRO A 52 -1.14 -0.93 14.69
C PRO A 52 -0.14 0.12 14.19
N TRP A 53 -0.65 1.22 13.64
CA TRP A 53 0.17 2.38 13.34
C TRP A 53 0.35 3.20 14.62
N THR A 54 1.58 3.23 15.13
CA THR A 54 1.92 3.96 16.37
C THR A 54 2.88 5.12 16.12
N GLN A 55 3.28 5.32 14.86
CA GLN A 55 4.15 6.43 14.48
C GLN A 55 3.28 7.68 14.25
N GLY A 56 3.90 8.86 14.19
CA GLY A 56 3.18 10.14 14.05
C GLY A 56 2.46 10.28 12.70
N GLU A 57 2.58 11.45 12.10
CA GLU A 57 1.96 11.70 10.80
C GLU A 57 2.47 10.71 9.74
N VAL A 58 1.53 10.16 8.97
CA VAL A 58 1.77 9.17 7.92
C VAL A 58 2.72 9.69 6.81
N TRP A 59 2.85 11.02 6.72
CA TRP A 59 3.59 11.74 5.70
C TRP A 59 5.10 11.81 5.94
N ASP A 60 5.56 11.65 7.18
CA ASP A 60 6.96 11.90 7.56
C ASP A 60 7.86 10.67 7.39
N ILE A 61 7.36 9.61 6.75
CA ILE A 61 8.03 8.30 6.72
C ILE A 61 8.39 7.87 5.31
N CYS A 62 9.59 7.29 5.20
CA CYS A 62 10.04 6.63 3.99
C CYS A 62 9.32 5.28 3.81
N TRP A 63 8.22 5.29 3.08
CA TRP A 63 7.34 4.14 2.87
C TRP A 63 8.03 2.91 2.26
N SER A 64 9.02 3.11 1.37
CA SER A 64 9.82 2.01 0.83
C SER A 64 10.70 1.34 1.89
N GLN A 65 11.29 2.13 2.79
CA GLN A 65 12.05 1.60 3.92
C GLN A 65 11.14 0.91 4.94
N ALA A 66 9.95 1.45 5.20
CA ALA A 66 8.96 0.81 6.06
C ALA A 66 8.55 -0.56 5.50
N LEU A 67 8.26 -0.65 4.20
CA LEU A 67 7.96 -1.90 3.51
C LEU A 67 9.11 -2.92 3.62
N GLY A 68 10.37 -2.47 3.51
CA GLY A 68 11.54 -3.36 3.65
C GLY A 68 11.74 -3.94 5.06
N ARG A 69 11.11 -3.37 6.09
CA ARG A 69 11.21 -3.83 7.49
C ARG A 69 10.03 -4.72 7.93
N PHE A 70 8.98 -4.82 7.10
CA PHE A 70 7.73 -5.52 7.43
C PHE A 70 7.84 -7.05 7.27
#